data_AF-A0A768D5U3-F1
#
_entry.id   AF-A0A768D5U3-F1
#
_cell.length_a   1.000
_cell.length_b   1.000
_cell.length_c   1.000
_cell.angle_alpha   90.00
_cell.angle_beta   90.00
_cell.angle_gamma   90.00
#
_symmetry.space_group_name_H-M   'P 1'
#
loop_
_entity.id
_entity.type
_entity.pdbx_description
1 polymer ?
#
loop_
_entity_poly.entity_id
_entity_poly.type
_entity_poly.pdbx_seq_one_letter_code
_entity_poly.pdbx_strand_id
1 'polypeptide(L)'
;MIGRLLRGGFMTAIYAYLYIPIIILIVNSFNSSRFGINWQGFTTKWYELLVNNDSLLQAAQHSLTMAIFSATFATLIGSLTAVALYRYRFRGKPFVSGMLFVVMMSPDIVMAISLLVLFMLLGIQLGFWSLLFSHITFSLPFVVVTVYSRLKGFDVRMLEAAKDLGASEVTILRKIILP
;
A
#
# COMPACT_ATOMS: atom_id res chain seq x y z
N MET A 1 -18.18 35.44 0.70
CA MET A 1 -18.24 34.79 2.03
C MET A 1 -19.10 33.52 2.01
N ILE A 2 -20.32 33.56 1.45
CA ILE A 2 -21.23 32.41 1.31
C ILE A 2 -20.60 31.18 0.63
N GLY A 3 -19.81 31.39 -0.44
CA GLY A 3 -19.17 30.28 -1.16
C GLY A 3 -18.07 29.56 -0.38
N ARG A 4 -17.42 30.21 0.61
CA ARG A 4 -16.46 29.55 1.50
C ARG A 4 -17.18 28.72 2.57
N LEU A 5 -18.31 29.22 3.08
CA LEU A 5 -19.15 28.52 4.05
C LEU A 5 -19.80 27.28 3.43
N LEU A 6 -20.31 27.38 2.20
CA LEU A 6 -20.88 26.23 1.47
C LEU A 6 -19.82 25.16 1.16
N ARG A 7 -18.62 25.56 0.74
CA ARG A 7 -17.49 24.63 0.54
C ARG A 7 -17.06 23.96 1.84
N GLY A 8 -16.96 24.73 2.92
CA GLY A 8 -16.64 24.20 4.26
C GLY A 8 -17.68 23.18 4.72
N GLY A 9 -18.97 23.55 4.68
CA GLY A 9 -20.07 22.67 5.06
C GLY A 9 -20.12 21.38 4.24
N PHE A 10 -19.90 21.47 2.92
CA PHE A 10 -19.84 20.31 2.04
C PHE A 10 -18.66 19.38 2.38
N MET A 11 -17.46 19.93 2.60
CA MET A 11 -16.30 19.14 3.03
C MET A 11 -16.55 18.48 4.40
N THR A 12 -17.11 19.21 5.36
CA THR A 12 -17.45 18.67 6.68
C THR A 12 -18.47 17.54 6.57
N ALA A 13 -19.49 17.66 5.71
CA ALA A 13 -20.47 16.59 5.50
C ALA A 13 -19.83 15.32 4.92
N ILE A 14 -18.93 15.47 3.95
CA ILE A 14 -18.18 14.33 3.37
C ILE A 14 -17.32 13.66 4.45
N TYR A 15 -16.53 14.43 5.20
CA TYR A 15 -15.70 13.87 6.26
C TYR A 15 -16.56 13.20 7.33
N ALA A 16 -17.63 13.84 7.78
CA ALA A 16 -18.55 13.24 8.74
C ALA A 16 -19.08 11.90 8.22
N TYR A 17 -19.56 11.84 6.97
CA TYR A 17 -20.06 10.61 6.38
C TYR A 17 -19.00 9.49 6.35
N LEU A 18 -17.75 9.80 6.00
CA LEU A 18 -16.66 8.82 5.97
C LEU A 18 -16.23 8.36 7.37
N TYR A 19 -16.24 9.25 8.36
CA TYR A 19 -15.77 8.95 9.72
C TYR A 19 -16.85 8.41 10.66
N ILE A 20 -18.15 8.67 10.40
CA ILE A 20 -19.26 8.18 11.24
C ILE A 20 -19.20 6.67 11.46
N PRO A 21 -19.04 5.80 10.43
CA PRO A 21 -18.96 4.35 10.63
C PRO A 21 -17.79 3.93 11.54
N ILE A 22 -16.65 4.62 11.42
CA ILE A 22 -15.46 4.38 12.25
C ILE A 22 -15.75 4.77 13.70
N ILE A 23 -16.39 5.93 13.91
CA ILE A 23 -16.79 6.40 15.24
C ILE A 23 -17.81 5.43 15.87
N ILE A 24 -18.79 4.95 15.10
CA ILE A 24 -19.76 3.95 15.57
C ILE A 24 -19.04 2.68 16.01
N LEU A 25 -18.04 2.22 15.24
CA LEU A 25 -17.26 1.05 15.58
C LEU A 25 -16.45 1.26 16.88
N ILE A 26 -15.85 2.45 17.06
CA ILE A 26 -15.15 2.81 18.30
C ILE A 26 -16.10 2.83 19.49
N VAL A 27 -17.28 3.45 19.36
CA VAL A 27 -18.29 3.49 20.42
C VAL A 27 -18.78 2.08 20.76
N ASN A 28 -19.03 1.24 19.75
CA ASN A 28 -19.43 -0.15 19.94
C ASN A 28 -18.33 -1.01 20.59
N SER A 29 -17.05 -0.65 20.46
CA SER A 29 -15.94 -1.31 21.16
C SER A 29 -16.06 -1.19 22.69
N PHE A 30 -16.80 -0.18 23.18
CA PHE A 30 -17.11 -0.01 24.61
C PHE A 30 -18.49 -0.55 24.99
N ASN A 31 -19.24 -1.15 24.07
CA ASN A 31 -20.56 -1.71 24.37
C ASN A 31 -20.41 -3.10 25.00
N SER A 32 -21.14 -3.35 26.09
CA SER A 32 -21.21 -4.68 26.71
C SER A 32 -21.90 -5.73 25.82
N SER A 33 -22.71 -5.28 24.85
CA SER A 33 -23.35 -6.14 23.86
C SER A 33 -22.36 -6.66 22.82
N ARG A 34 -22.36 -7.97 22.57
CA ARG A 34 -21.51 -8.63 21.56
C ARG A 34 -21.83 -8.22 20.11
N PHE A 35 -23.09 -7.88 19.82
CA PHE A 35 -23.56 -7.63 18.45
C PHE A 35 -23.80 -6.14 18.15
N GLY A 36 -23.64 -5.25 19.14
CA GLY A 36 -23.74 -3.79 18.96
C GLY A 36 -25.12 -3.24 18.56
N ILE A 37 -26.14 -4.10 18.42
CA ILE A 37 -27.50 -3.69 17.98
C ILE A 37 -28.18 -2.83 19.06
N ASN A 38 -27.99 -3.18 20.33
CA ASN A 38 -28.54 -2.45 21.47
C ASN A 38 -27.41 -2.01 22.40
N TRP A 39 -27.48 -0.78 22.92
CA TRP A 39 -26.55 -0.29 23.93
C TRP A 39 -26.89 -0.91 25.28
N GLN A 40 -26.04 -1.82 25.77
CA GLN A 40 -26.26 -2.55 27.02
C GLN A 40 -25.40 -2.03 28.18
N GLY A 41 -24.62 -0.98 27.97
CA GLY A 41 -23.75 -0.35 28.97
C GLY A 41 -22.29 -0.21 28.50
N PHE A 42 -21.53 0.60 29.23
CA PHE A 42 -20.11 0.82 28.98
C PHE A 42 -19.26 -0.29 29.61
N THR A 43 -18.32 -0.86 28.85
CA THR A 43 -17.37 -1.87 29.32
C THR A 43 -16.00 -1.73 28.66
N THR A 44 -14.96 -2.14 29.36
CA THR A 44 -13.59 -2.30 28.84
C THR A 44 -13.17 -3.77 28.72
N LYS A 45 -14.09 -4.71 29.01
CA LYS A 45 -13.83 -6.15 29.04
C LYS A 45 -13.20 -6.71 27.76
N TRP A 46 -13.56 -6.17 26.60
CA TRP A 46 -13.02 -6.61 25.31
C TRP A 46 -11.52 -6.33 25.17
N TYR A 47 -11.04 -5.23 25.74
CA TYR A 47 -9.61 -4.91 25.75
C TYR A 47 -8.83 -5.81 26.71
N GLU A 48 -9.40 -6.14 27.86
CA GLU A 48 -8.81 -7.12 28.78
C GLU A 48 -8.77 -8.53 28.14
N LEU A 49 -9.84 -8.95 27.48
CA LEU A 49 -9.86 -10.20 26.71
C LEU A 49 -8.85 -10.21 25.57
N LEU A 50 -8.63 -9.07 24.91
CA LEU A 50 -7.64 -8.93 23.83
C LEU A 50 -6.21 -9.11 24.34
N VAL A 51 -5.86 -8.47 25.46
CA VAL A 51 -4.52 -8.57 26.05
C VAL A 51 -4.23 -9.98 26.55
N ASN A 52 -5.26 -10.70 27.01
CA ASN A 52 -5.12 -12.09 27.44
C ASN A 52 -5.21 -13.12 26.29
N ASN A 53 -5.33 -12.67 25.04
CA ASN A 53 -5.42 -13.55 23.89
C ASN A 53 -4.13 -13.53 23.06
N ASP A 54 -3.21 -14.41 23.43
CA ASP A 54 -1.91 -14.56 22.77
C ASP A 54 -2.04 -14.82 21.27
N SER A 55 -3.08 -15.55 20.83
CA SER A 55 -3.26 -15.85 19.40
C SER A 55 -3.58 -14.59 18.57
N LEU A 56 -4.41 -13.69 19.11
CA LEU A 56 -4.73 -12.42 18.45
C LEU A 56 -3.54 -11.46 18.47
N LEU A 57 -2.81 -11.41 19.58
CA LEU A 57 -1.60 -10.59 19.70
C LEU A 57 -0.51 -11.06 18.74
N GLN A 58 -0.27 -12.38 18.63
CA GLN A 58 0.68 -12.94 17.68
C GLN A 58 0.24 -12.67 16.23
N ALA A 59 -1.05 -12.85 15.91
CA ALA A 59 -1.56 -12.53 14.57
C ALA A 59 -1.36 -11.05 14.21
N ALA A 60 -1.60 -10.13 15.16
CA ALA A 60 -1.34 -8.70 14.97
C ALA A 60 0.15 -8.41 14.75
N GLN A 61 1.04 -9.03 15.53
CA GLN A 61 2.49 -8.90 15.37
C GLN A 61 2.97 -9.43 14.02
N HIS A 62 2.51 -10.61 13.59
CA HIS A 62 2.84 -11.16 12.28
C HIS A 62 2.34 -10.28 11.14
N SER A 63 1.13 -9.73 11.26
CA SER A 63 0.55 -8.82 10.27
C SER A 63 1.36 -7.53 10.16
N LEU A 64 1.75 -6.94 11.29
CA LEU A 64 2.56 -5.73 11.33
C LEU A 64 3.95 -5.97 10.73
N THR A 65 4.59 -7.06 11.11
CA THR A 65 5.91 -7.46 10.59
C THR A 65 5.84 -7.66 9.07
N MET A 66 4.83 -8.41 8.60
CA MET A 66 4.58 -8.64 7.17
C MET A 66 4.37 -7.33 6.41
N ALA A 67 3.55 -6.43 6.95
CA ALA A 67 3.25 -5.14 6.33
C ALA A 67 4.49 -4.27 6.19
N ILE A 68 5.33 -4.18 7.22
CA ILE A 68 6.56 -3.39 7.20
C ILE A 68 7.53 -3.91 6.14
N PHE A 69 7.80 -5.22 6.15
CA PHE A 69 8.74 -5.81 5.17
C PHE A 69 8.19 -5.71 3.75
N SER A 70 6.93 -6.08 3.54
CA SER A 70 6.31 -6.03 2.22
C SER A 70 6.29 -4.60 1.66
N ALA A 71 5.85 -3.62 2.45
CA ALA A 71 5.82 -2.22 2.03
C ALA A 71 7.23 -1.70 1.71
N THR A 72 8.24 -2.05 2.52
CA THR A 72 9.63 -1.62 2.30
C THR A 72 10.19 -2.18 0.99
N PHE A 73 10.10 -3.50 0.80
CA PHE A 73 10.62 -4.14 -0.41
C PHE A 73 9.83 -3.76 -1.67
N ALA A 74 8.50 -3.71 -1.59
CA ALA A 74 7.68 -3.27 -2.71
C ALA A 74 7.96 -1.82 -3.08
N THR A 75 8.15 -0.93 -2.10
CA THR A 75 8.50 0.48 -2.35
C THR A 75 9.87 0.58 -3.02
N LEU A 76 10.87 -0.14 -2.52
CA LEU A 76 12.23 -0.11 -3.07
C LEU A 76 12.27 -0.65 -4.50
N ILE A 77 11.73 -1.84 -4.74
CA ILE A 77 11.73 -2.49 -6.06
C ILE A 77 10.83 -1.73 -7.04
N GLY A 78 9.64 -1.31 -6.59
CA GLY A 78 8.68 -0.59 -7.41
C GLY A 78 9.16 0.81 -7.79
N SER A 79 9.82 1.53 -6.87
CA SER A 79 10.41 2.84 -7.17
C SER A 79 11.53 2.73 -8.20
N LEU A 80 12.42 1.74 -8.04
CA LEU A 80 13.50 1.49 -9.02
C LEU A 80 12.92 1.13 -10.40
N THR A 81 11.87 0.31 -10.43
CA THR A 81 11.18 -0.06 -11.67
C THR A 81 10.50 1.15 -12.31
N ALA A 82 9.84 2.00 -11.53
CA ALA A 82 9.23 3.24 -12.02
C ALA A 82 10.27 4.19 -12.63
N VAL A 83 11.41 4.39 -11.96
CA VAL A 83 12.51 5.21 -12.48
C VAL A 83 13.08 4.60 -13.76
N ALA A 84 13.25 3.28 -13.80
CA ALA A 84 13.75 2.59 -15.00
C ALA A 84 12.79 2.72 -16.19
N LEU A 85 11.48 2.56 -15.96
CA LEU A 85 10.44 2.73 -16.97
C LEU A 85 10.27 4.19 -17.40
N TYR A 86 10.51 5.15 -16.52
CA TYR A 86 10.45 6.57 -16.86
C TYR A 86 11.67 6.99 -17.70
N ARG A 87 12.87 6.69 -17.22
CA ARG A 87 14.13 7.24 -17.74
C ARG A 87 14.69 6.48 -18.94
N TYR A 88 14.63 5.16 -18.95
CA TYR A 88 15.31 4.35 -19.97
C TYR A 88 14.36 3.84 -21.05
N ARG A 89 14.90 3.69 -22.26
CA ARG A 89 14.27 3.00 -23.39
C ARG A 89 15.02 1.69 -23.62
N PHE A 90 14.40 0.56 -23.29
CA PHE A 90 14.97 -0.78 -23.46
C PHE A 90 13.94 -1.72 -24.10
N ARG A 91 14.41 -2.75 -24.79
CA ARG A 91 13.55 -3.66 -25.59
C ARG A 91 12.47 -4.38 -24.76
N GLY A 92 12.75 -4.68 -23.48
CA GLY A 92 11.81 -5.34 -22.56
C GLY A 92 10.79 -4.42 -21.89
N LYS A 93 10.82 -3.11 -22.14
CA LYS A 93 9.91 -2.13 -21.54
C LYS A 93 8.42 -2.45 -21.71
N PRO A 94 7.92 -2.80 -22.92
CA PRO A 94 6.51 -3.16 -23.09
C PRO A 94 6.15 -4.44 -22.35
N PHE A 95 7.06 -5.41 -22.24
CA PHE A 95 6.84 -6.65 -21.51
C PHE A 95 6.66 -6.40 -20.01
N VAL A 96 7.59 -5.67 -19.38
CA VAL A 96 7.50 -5.30 -17.95
C VAL A 96 6.23 -4.48 -17.67
N SER A 97 5.92 -3.51 -18.55
CA SER A 97 4.70 -2.70 -18.41
C SER A 97 3.43 -3.54 -18.55
N GLY A 98 3.44 -4.51 -19.47
CA GLY A 98 2.34 -5.47 -19.65
C GLY A 98 2.15 -6.37 -18.43
N MET A 99 3.22 -6.92 -17.85
CA MET A 99 3.14 -7.71 -16.63
C MET A 99 2.55 -6.92 -15.45
N LEU A 100 3.02 -5.67 -15.25
CA LEU A 100 2.48 -4.80 -14.22
C LEU A 100 0.99 -4.53 -14.41
N PHE A 101 0.56 -4.30 -15.66
CA PHE A 101 -0.84 -4.09 -15.98
C PHE A 101 -1.68 -5.35 -15.76
N VAL A 102 -1.18 -6.53 -16.15
CA VAL A 102 -1.86 -7.81 -15.92
C VAL A 102 -2.05 -8.04 -14.42
N VAL A 103 -1.01 -7.87 -13.60
CA VAL A 103 -1.13 -8.03 -12.14
C VAL A 103 -2.10 -7.03 -11.55
N MET A 104 -2.07 -5.76 -11.99
CA MET A 104 -2.95 -4.71 -11.48
C MET A 104 -4.42 -4.90 -11.85
N MET A 105 -4.70 -5.50 -13.01
CA MET A 105 -6.07 -5.73 -13.50
C MET A 105 -6.62 -7.10 -13.09
N SER A 106 -5.75 -8.02 -12.65
CA SER A 106 -6.18 -9.36 -12.26
C SER A 106 -7.00 -9.30 -10.97
N PRO A 107 -8.10 -10.06 -10.86
CA PRO A 107 -8.85 -10.14 -9.61
C PRO A 107 -7.99 -10.68 -8.47
N ASP A 108 -8.06 -10.03 -7.30
CA ASP A 108 -7.22 -10.34 -6.14
C ASP A 108 -7.31 -11.82 -5.71
N ILE A 109 -8.52 -12.39 -5.74
CA ILE A 109 -8.76 -13.79 -5.38
C ILE A 109 -8.06 -14.74 -6.37
N VAL A 110 -8.09 -14.42 -7.66
CA VAL A 110 -7.44 -15.23 -8.70
C VAL A 110 -5.93 -15.23 -8.48
N MET A 111 -5.34 -14.05 -8.28
CA MET A 111 -3.91 -13.91 -7.97
C MET A 111 -3.49 -14.69 -6.73
N ALA A 112 -4.27 -14.60 -5.65
CA ALA A 112 -4.00 -15.30 -4.40
C ALA A 112 -3.99 -16.82 -4.58
N ILE A 113 -4.99 -17.37 -5.27
CA ILE A 113 -5.07 -18.81 -5.56
C ILE A 113 -3.95 -19.24 -6.50
N SER A 114 -3.65 -18.46 -7.54
CA SER A 114 -2.56 -18.77 -8.47
C SER A 114 -1.19 -18.82 -7.79
N LEU A 115 -0.89 -17.87 -6.89
CA LEU A 115 0.35 -17.87 -6.13
C LEU A 115 0.41 -19.02 -5.12
N LEU A 116 -0.71 -19.34 -4.46
CA LEU A 116 -0.79 -20.51 -3.57
C LEU A 116 -0.46 -21.80 -4.33
N VAL A 117 -1.09 -22.02 -5.48
CA VAL A 117 -0.82 -23.19 -6.33
C VAL A 117 0.63 -23.19 -6.82
N LEU A 118 1.17 -22.04 -7.24
CA LEU A 118 2.57 -21.92 -7.65
C LEU A 118 3.53 -22.34 -6.55
N PHE A 119 3.34 -21.89 -5.31
CA PHE A 119 4.23 -22.28 -4.20
C PHE A 119 4.13 -23.77 -3.89
N MET A 120 2.92 -24.34 -3.93
CA MET A 120 2.75 -25.79 -3.76
C MET A 120 3.47 -26.59 -4.86
N LEU A 121 3.35 -26.17 -6.12
CA LEU A 121 4.03 -26.82 -7.25
C LEU A 121 5.56 -26.72 -7.16
N LEU A 122 6.08 -25.60 -6.65
CA LEU A 122 7.50 -25.40 -6.41
C LEU A 122 8.02 -26.07 -5.13
N GLY A 123 7.15 -26.71 -4.35
CA GLY A 123 7.50 -27.32 -3.06
C GLY A 123 7.90 -26.29 -1.99
N ILE A 124 7.51 -25.02 -2.15
CA ILE A 124 7.79 -23.96 -1.20
C ILE A 124 6.82 -24.10 -0.02
N GLN A 125 7.38 -24.21 1.19
CA GLN A 125 6.58 -24.29 2.41
C GLN A 125 5.76 -23.02 2.62
N LEU A 126 4.47 -23.20 2.88
CA LEU A 126 3.56 -22.10 3.19
C LEU A 126 3.91 -21.50 4.56
N GLY A 127 4.15 -20.20 4.59
CA GLY A 127 4.51 -19.49 5.80
C GLY A 127 4.85 -18.04 5.52
N PHE A 128 5.76 -17.49 6.32
CA PHE A 128 6.16 -16.08 6.23
C PHE A 128 6.69 -15.70 4.85
N TRP A 129 7.58 -16.50 4.26
CA TRP A 129 8.23 -16.18 2.99
C TRP A 129 7.28 -16.20 1.80
N SER A 130 6.43 -17.24 1.70
CA SER A 130 5.43 -17.34 0.61
C SER A 130 4.44 -16.17 0.66
N LEU A 131 4.00 -15.79 1.86
CA LEU A 131 3.13 -14.63 2.06
C LEU A 131 3.85 -13.33 1.72
N LEU A 132 5.11 -13.15 2.15
CA LEU A 132 5.90 -11.96 1.88
C LEU A 132 6.08 -11.73 0.38
N PHE A 133 6.47 -12.77 -0.38
CA PHE A 133 6.62 -12.66 -1.83
C PHE A 133 5.30 -12.37 -2.53
N SER A 134 4.19 -12.93 -2.03
CA SER A 134 2.85 -12.64 -2.56
C SER A 134 2.47 -11.18 -2.38
N HIS A 135 2.62 -10.66 -1.15
CA HIS A 135 2.29 -9.27 -0.85
C HIS A 135 3.21 -8.28 -1.58
N ILE A 136 4.50 -8.60 -1.75
CA ILE A 136 5.40 -7.79 -2.58
C ILE A 136 4.88 -7.76 -4.02
N THR A 137 4.61 -8.93 -4.61
CA THR A 137 4.11 -9.05 -6.00
C THR A 137 2.83 -8.25 -6.21
N PHE A 138 1.89 -8.34 -5.27
CA PHE A 138 0.63 -7.59 -5.29
C PHE A 138 0.84 -6.08 -5.21
N SER A 139 1.78 -5.63 -4.38
CA SER A 139 1.99 -4.20 -4.11
C SER A 139 2.81 -3.48 -5.18
N LEU A 140 3.64 -4.21 -5.94
CA LEU A 140 4.51 -3.66 -6.98
C LEU A 140 3.80 -2.74 -7.99
N PRO A 141 2.71 -3.14 -8.68
CA PRO A 141 2.08 -2.29 -9.67
C PRO A 141 1.58 -0.95 -9.08
N PHE A 142 1.03 -0.97 -7.87
CA PHE A 142 0.55 0.24 -7.21
C PHE A 142 1.68 1.22 -6.90
N VAL A 143 2.81 0.72 -6.38
CA VAL A 143 4.01 1.53 -6.15
C VAL A 143 4.53 2.09 -7.47
N VAL A 144 4.69 1.24 -8.49
CA VAL A 144 5.26 1.64 -9.78
C VAL A 144 4.43 2.74 -10.41
N VAL A 145 3.11 2.57 -10.47
CA VAL A 145 2.19 3.57 -11.06
C VAL A 145 2.22 4.88 -10.27
N THR A 146 2.21 4.81 -8.94
CA THR A 146 2.24 5.99 -8.08
C THR A 146 3.53 6.78 -8.30
N VAL A 147 4.70 6.15 -8.21
CA VAL A 147 5.99 6.81 -8.40
C VAL A 147 6.14 7.31 -9.84
N TYR A 148 5.75 6.50 -10.83
CA TYR A 148 5.81 6.88 -12.24
C TYR A 148 4.95 8.11 -12.55
N SER A 149 3.74 8.20 -11.97
CA SER A 149 2.85 9.35 -12.12
C SER A 149 3.46 10.64 -11.56
N ARG A 150 4.20 10.53 -10.44
CA ARG A 150 4.94 11.66 -9.85
C ARG A 150 6.13 12.08 -10.70
N LEU A 151 6.88 11.12 -11.25
CA LEU A 151 8.00 11.39 -12.15
C LEU A 151 7.57 12.09 -13.45
N LYS A 152 6.39 11.75 -13.99
CA LYS A 152 5.84 12.43 -15.17
C LYS A 152 5.55 13.92 -14.96
N GLY A 153 5.35 14.36 -13.71
CA GLY A 153 5.19 15.77 -13.38
C GLY A 153 6.52 16.53 -13.25
N PHE A 154 7.65 15.85 -13.37
CA PHE A 154 8.99 16.44 -13.19
C PHE A 154 9.53 17.01 -14.51
N ASP A 155 10.10 18.22 -14.48
CA ASP A 155 10.71 18.81 -15.67
C ASP A 155 12.02 18.09 -16.02
N VAL A 156 12.01 17.39 -17.17
CA VAL A 156 13.16 16.64 -17.70
C VAL A 156 14.37 17.56 -17.91
N ARG A 157 14.17 18.86 -18.16
CA ARG A 157 15.24 19.83 -18.38
C ARG A 157 16.19 19.95 -17.18
N MET A 158 15.68 19.76 -15.96
CA MET A 158 16.53 19.75 -14.76
C MET A 158 17.52 18.57 -14.77
N LEU A 159 17.12 17.44 -15.32
CA LEU A 159 17.97 16.25 -15.42
C LEU A 159 19.02 16.41 -16.52
N GLU A 160 18.65 17.05 -17.64
CA GLU A 160 19.56 17.38 -18.74
C GLU A 160 20.63 18.38 -18.28
N ALA A 161 20.24 19.47 -17.60
CA ALA A 161 21.17 20.45 -17.05
C ALA A 161 22.16 19.83 -16.05
N ALA A 162 21.70 18.88 -15.22
CA ALA A 162 22.59 18.17 -14.30
C ALA A 162 23.61 17.29 -15.05
N LYS A 163 23.21 16.65 -16.15
CA LYS A 163 24.14 15.90 -17.00
C LYS A 163 25.16 16.81 -17.69
N ASP A 164 24.73 17.98 -18.15
CA ASP A 164 25.62 18.96 -18.78
C ASP A 164 26.69 19.48 -17.79
N LEU A 165 26.34 19.57 -16.50
CA LEU A 165 27.29 19.86 -15.41
C LEU A 165 28.16 18.66 -15.00
N GLY A 166 28.08 17.53 -15.71
CA GLY A 166 28.89 16.33 -15.47
C GLY A 166 28.37 15.41 -14.36
N ALA A 167 27.12 15.58 -13.89
CA ALA A 167 26.59 14.71 -12.84
C ALA A 167 26.35 13.28 -13.36
N SER A 168 26.86 12.30 -12.62
CA SER A 168 26.62 10.89 -12.91
C SER A 168 25.15 10.49 -12.70
N GLU A 169 24.71 9.42 -13.35
CA GLU A 169 23.34 8.90 -13.28
C GLU A 169 22.86 8.64 -11.84
N VAL A 170 23.76 8.13 -10.99
CA VAL A 170 23.53 7.87 -9.55
C VAL A 170 23.39 9.17 -8.77
N THR A 171 24.20 10.18 -9.12
CA THR A 171 24.12 11.51 -8.49
C THR A 171 22.79 12.18 -8.80
N ILE A 172 22.34 12.13 -10.05
CA ILE A 172 21.04 12.65 -10.47
C ILE A 172 19.91 11.92 -9.75
N LEU A 173 19.98 10.58 -9.66
CA LEU A 173 18.97 9.79 -8.97
C LEU A 173 18.89 10.15 -7.47
N ARG A 174 20.03 10.25 -6.79
CA ARG A 174 20.07 10.49 -5.33
C ARG A 174 19.83 11.94 -4.94
N LYS A 175 20.24 12.92 -5.77
CA LYS A 175 20.19 14.34 -5.42
C LYS A 175 19.06 15.13 -6.08
N ILE A 176 18.42 14.58 -7.11
CA ILE A 176 17.40 15.30 -7.89
C ILE A 176 16.08 14.52 -7.94
N ILE A 177 16.12 13.18 -8.11
CA ILE A 177 14.90 12.37 -8.29
C ILE A 177 14.32 11.86 -6.95
N LEU A 178 15.16 11.41 -6.02
CA LEU A 178 14.75 10.89 -4.71
C LEU A 178 14.36 11.93 -3.64
N PRO A 179 15.03 13.10 -3.51
CA PRO A 179 14.69 14.08 -2.46
C PRO A 179 13.43 14.87 -2.81
#